data_AF-A0A7S1TEN2-F1
#
_entry.id   AF-A0A7S1TEN2-F1
#
_cell.length_a   1.000
_cell.length_b   1.000
_cell.length_c   1.000
_cell.angle_alpha   90.00
_cell.angle_beta   90.00
_cell.angle_gamma   90.00
#
_symmetry.space_group_name_H-M   'P 1'
#
loop_
_entity.id
_entity.type
_entity.pdbx_description
1 polymer ?
#
loop_
_entity_poly.entity_id
_entity_poly.type
_entity_poly.pdbx_seq_one_letter_code
_entity_poly.pdbx_strand_id
1 'polypeptide(L)'
;WLVITGVCSTLSFAAVPISVRQGGCGASCAFYFCGKPGTTYELDLPDSPITGPICRDGVLIGHVDSAGEALVDGVTPISQWTPTGLLQKFPSSFFKPYGIYTFDYEVSGIGHETPQRNQADFIPGHCYELPLVSYQVLNADYTVLNNFGGNPSDCISFSL
;
A
#
# COMPACT_ATOMS: atom_id res chain seq x y z
N TRP A 1 19.33 -59.18 32.71
CA TRP A 1 20.04 -58.09 32.03
C TRP A 1 19.24 -57.69 30.79
N LEU A 2 18.80 -56.42 30.78
CA LEU A 2 18.07 -55.68 29.74
C LEU A 2 18.79 -55.79 28.37
N VAL A 3 18.16 -55.62 27.20
CA VAL A 3 17.52 -54.39 26.69
C VAL A 3 16.49 -54.74 25.60
N ILE A 4 15.30 -54.15 25.68
CA ILE A 4 14.28 -54.11 24.63
C ILE A 4 14.54 -52.85 23.79
N THR A 5 14.80 -52.98 22.49
CA THR A 5 14.84 -51.85 21.55
C THR A 5 13.48 -51.71 20.87
N GLY A 6 12.64 -50.84 21.43
CA GLY A 6 11.42 -50.38 20.80
C GLY A 6 11.74 -49.37 19.68
N VAL A 7 11.28 -49.65 18.47
CA VAL A 7 11.36 -48.73 17.35
C VAL A 7 10.15 -47.80 17.46
N CYS A 8 10.40 -46.55 17.89
CA CYS A 8 9.39 -45.49 17.94
C CYS A 8 9.18 -44.97 16.50
N SER A 9 8.12 -45.44 15.84
CA SER A 9 7.70 -44.88 14.55
C SER A 9 7.09 -43.50 14.77
N THR A 10 7.88 -42.45 14.54
CA THR A 10 7.40 -41.08 14.47
C THR A 10 6.49 -40.94 13.26
N LEU A 11 5.19 -40.76 13.51
CA LEU A 11 4.22 -40.25 12.55
C LEU A 11 4.66 -38.84 12.15
N SER A 12 5.41 -38.73 11.06
CA SER A 12 5.64 -37.45 10.40
C SER A 12 4.33 -36.96 9.83
N PHE A 13 3.69 -36.02 10.52
CA PHE A 13 2.69 -35.18 9.91
C PHE A 13 3.41 -34.40 8.80
N ALA A 14 3.18 -34.80 7.55
CA ALA A 14 3.46 -33.93 6.43
C ALA A 14 2.60 -32.69 6.61
N ALA A 15 3.21 -31.62 7.15
CA ALA A 15 2.63 -30.30 7.08
C ALA A 15 2.44 -30.01 5.59
N VAL A 16 1.20 -30.08 5.12
CA VAL A 16 0.85 -29.54 3.81
C VAL A 16 1.26 -28.07 3.91
N PRO A 17 2.21 -27.58 3.08
CA PRO A 17 2.44 -26.16 3.02
C PRO A 17 1.12 -25.57 2.52
N ILE A 18 0.34 -24.98 3.44
CA ILE A 18 -0.69 -24.04 3.08
C ILE A 18 0.10 -22.92 2.41
N SER A 19 0.17 -22.96 1.08
CA SER A 19 0.50 -21.79 0.29
C SER A 19 -0.62 -20.80 0.54
N VAL A 20 -0.51 -20.07 1.66
CA VAL A 20 -1.10 -18.75 1.76
C VAL A 20 -0.56 -18.05 0.53
N ARG A 21 -1.44 -17.61 -0.37
CA ARG A 21 -1.05 -16.62 -1.36
C ARG A 21 -0.43 -15.49 -0.55
N GLN A 22 0.91 -15.40 -0.51
CA GLN A 22 1.58 -14.12 -0.34
C GLN A 22 1.26 -13.33 -1.61
N GLY A 23 0.00 -12.95 -1.75
CA GLY A 23 -0.44 -11.98 -2.72
C GLY A 23 0.15 -10.68 -2.22
N GLY A 24 1.26 -10.26 -2.82
CA GLY A 24 1.78 -8.92 -2.58
C GLY A 24 0.64 -7.92 -2.73
N CYS A 25 0.64 -6.89 -1.90
CA CYS A 25 -0.35 -5.81 -1.99
C CYS A 25 -0.44 -5.37 -3.46
N GLY A 26 -1.64 -5.42 -4.06
CA GLY A 26 -1.85 -4.86 -5.40
C GLY A 26 -2.22 -5.76 -6.56
N ALA A 27 -2.78 -6.93 -6.32
CA ALA A 27 -3.37 -7.70 -7.43
C ALA A 27 -4.66 -7.06 -8.00
N SER A 28 -5.29 -6.13 -7.28
CA SER A 28 -6.61 -5.54 -7.55
C SER A 28 -6.55 -4.12 -8.13
N CYS A 29 -5.49 -3.37 -7.83
CA CYS A 29 -5.37 -1.95 -8.14
C CYS A 29 -4.76 -1.70 -9.53
N ALA A 30 -5.37 -0.79 -10.30
CA ALA A 30 -4.89 -0.43 -11.63
C ALA A 30 -3.58 0.39 -11.59
N PHE A 31 -3.29 1.03 -10.47
CA PHE A 31 -2.12 1.89 -10.29
C PHE A 31 -1.03 1.20 -9.49
N TYR A 32 0.21 1.51 -9.84
CA TYR A 32 1.41 1.03 -9.19
C TYR A 32 2.48 2.12 -9.19
N PHE A 33 3.51 1.99 -8.37
CA PHE A 33 4.62 2.96 -8.39
C PHE A 33 5.58 2.68 -9.56
N CYS A 34 5.87 3.72 -10.33
CA CYS A 34 6.86 3.69 -11.39
C CYS A 34 8.23 3.29 -10.82
N GLY A 35 8.90 2.34 -11.46
CA GLY A 35 10.26 1.93 -11.09
C GLY A 35 10.36 0.56 -10.43
N LYS A 36 9.37 0.11 -9.63
CA LYS A 36 9.20 -1.31 -9.20
C LYS A 36 7.76 -1.59 -8.72
N PRO A 37 7.10 -2.66 -9.17
CA PRO A 37 5.92 -3.18 -8.48
C PRO A 37 6.34 -3.81 -7.13
N GLY A 38 5.67 -3.43 -6.04
CA GLY A 38 5.76 -4.16 -4.76
C GLY A 38 6.96 -3.85 -3.85
N THR A 39 7.52 -2.65 -3.88
CA THR A 39 8.51 -2.23 -2.87
C THR A 39 7.84 -1.88 -1.54
N THR A 40 8.43 -2.35 -0.44
CA THR A 40 8.20 -1.84 0.91
C THR A 40 8.81 -0.45 1.00
N TYR A 41 8.06 0.53 1.52
CA TYR A 41 8.54 1.90 1.71
C TYR A 41 8.71 2.20 3.20
N GLU A 42 9.72 2.97 3.54
CA GLU A 42 10.02 3.32 4.93
C GLU A 42 9.20 4.55 5.36
N LEU A 43 8.73 4.57 6.61
CA LEU A 43 7.97 5.66 7.23
C LEU A 43 8.87 6.83 7.66
N ASP A 44 9.81 7.23 6.82
CA ASP A 44 10.89 8.12 7.25
C ASP A 44 10.49 9.60 7.28
N LEU A 45 9.46 9.99 6.52
CA LEU A 45 9.11 11.40 6.33
C LEU A 45 7.59 11.63 6.28
N PRO A 46 6.97 12.09 7.38
CA PRO A 46 5.57 12.51 7.33
C PRO A 46 5.42 13.76 6.45
N ASP A 47 4.21 13.94 5.93
CA ASP A 47 3.81 15.10 5.15
C ASP A 47 4.61 15.31 3.84
N SER A 48 5.12 14.20 3.30
CA SER A 48 5.87 14.15 2.04
C SER A 48 5.58 12.84 1.29
N PRO A 49 5.84 12.78 -0.03
CA PRO A 49 5.74 11.51 -0.76
C PRO A 49 6.82 10.56 -0.27
N ILE A 50 6.42 9.45 0.38
CA ILE A 50 7.33 8.38 0.79
C ILE A 50 7.56 7.34 -0.32
N THR A 51 6.81 7.48 -1.42
CA THR A 51 6.83 6.56 -2.56
C THR A 51 7.25 7.29 -3.84
N GLY A 52 7.60 6.51 -4.86
CA GLY A 52 7.91 7.04 -6.18
C GLY A 52 6.66 7.53 -6.94
N PRO A 53 6.85 8.05 -8.17
CA PRO A 53 5.74 8.47 -9.02
C PRO A 53 4.72 7.34 -9.25
N ILE A 54 3.45 7.67 -9.38
CA ILE A 54 2.37 6.72 -9.67
C ILE A 54 2.28 6.50 -11.19
N CYS A 55 2.09 5.24 -11.59
CA CYS A 55 1.94 4.80 -12.97
C CYS A 55 0.65 3.99 -13.16
N ARG A 56 0.11 4.04 -14.39
CA ARG A 56 -0.92 3.13 -14.91
C ARG A 56 -0.55 2.72 -16.33
N ASP A 57 -0.49 1.42 -16.61
CA ASP A 57 -0.16 0.88 -17.94
C ASP A 57 1.13 1.47 -18.56
N GLY A 58 2.14 1.77 -17.72
CA GLY A 58 3.41 2.36 -18.12
C GLY A 58 3.40 3.89 -18.27
N VAL A 59 2.26 4.55 -18.05
CA VAL A 59 2.08 5.99 -18.18
C VAL A 59 2.11 6.66 -16.80
N LEU A 60 2.83 7.77 -16.69
CA LEU A 60 2.92 8.57 -15.47
C LEU A 60 1.58 9.25 -15.16
N ILE A 61 1.22 9.19 -13.89
CA ILE A 61 0.14 9.99 -13.32
C ILE A 61 0.75 11.29 -12.82
N GLY A 62 0.20 12.39 -13.33
CA GLY A 62 0.55 13.74 -12.93
C GLY A 62 -0.02 14.04 -11.56
N HIS A 63 -0.81 15.11 -11.46
CA HIS A 63 -1.47 15.47 -10.21
C HIS A 63 -2.66 14.54 -9.90
N VAL A 64 -2.77 14.05 -8.66
CA VAL A 64 -3.97 13.37 -8.14
C VAL A 64 -4.75 14.41 -7.35
N ASP A 65 -5.83 14.94 -7.91
CA ASP A 65 -6.58 16.02 -7.26
C ASP A 65 -7.38 15.53 -6.04
N SER A 66 -7.78 14.25 -6.03
CA SER A 66 -8.51 13.69 -4.89
C SER A 66 -8.31 12.18 -4.74
N ALA A 67 -8.21 11.75 -3.48
CA ALA A 67 -8.15 10.34 -3.09
C ALA A 67 -9.24 10.04 -2.05
N GLY A 68 -9.66 8.78 -2.01
CA GLY A 68 -10.56 8.25 -1.00
C GLY A 68 -9.84 7.93 0.31
N GLU A 69 -10.54 7.25 1.21
CA GLU A 69 -9.96 6.72 2.43
C GLU A 69 -9.21 5.42 2.16
N ALA A 70 -8.01 5.27 2.73
CA ALA A 70 -7.24 4.04 2.61
C ALA A 70 -7.93 2.86 3.32
N LEU A 71 -7.90 1.69 2.69
CA LEU A 71 -8.36 0.43 3.25
C LEU A 71 -7.17 -0.38 3.76
N VAL A 72 -7.24 -0.82 5.01
CA VAL A 72 -6.32 -1.79 5.61
C VAL A 72 -6.74 -3.19 5.22
N ASP A 73 -5.79 -3.93 4.66
CA ASP A 73 -5.91 -5.28 4.12
C ASP A 73 -7.08 -5.43 3.12
N GLY A 74 -7.36 -4.36 2.38
CA GLY A 74 -8.39 -4.29 1.33
C GLY A 74 -9.84 -4.28 1.83
N VAL A 75 -10.07 -4.21 3.15
CA VAL A 75 -11.42 -4.37 3.71
C VAL A 75 -11.80 -3.28 4.70
N THR A 76 -10.89 -2.81 5.54
CA THR A 76 -11.25 -1.94 6.67
C THR A 76 -10.77 -0.51 6.43
N PRO A 77 -11.66 0.50 6.37
CA PRO A 77 -11.22 1.90 6.29
C PRO A 77 -10.32 2.26 7.46
N ILE A 78 -9.22 2.96 7.21
CA ILE A 78 -8.18 3.20 8.22
C ILE A 78 -8.70 3.96 9.45
N SER A 79 -9.69 4.85 9.30
CA SER A 79 -10.30 5.56 10.43
C SER A 79 -11.20 4.67 11.30
N GLN A 80 -11.63 3.53 10.75
CA GLN A 80 -12.41 2.51 11.45
C GLN A 80 -11.55 1.37 11.97
N TRP A 81 -10.28 1.30 11.53
CA TRP A 81 -9.36 0.27 11.97
C TRP A 81 -8.91 0.51 13.41
N THR A 82 -9.30 -0.39 14.32
CA THR A 82 -9.03 -0.29 15.76
C THR A 82 -8.34 -1.55 16.29
N PRO A 83 -7.06 -1.78 15.94
CA PRO A 83 -6.30 -2.89 16.50
C PRO A 83 -6.13 -2.72 18.01
N THR A 84 -6.01 -3.85 18.72
CA THR A 84 -5.84 -3.87 20.16
C THR A 84 -4.61 -3.07 20.57
N GLY A 85 -4.78 -2.08 21.45
CA GLY A 85 -3.70 -1.24 21.95
C GLY A 85 -3.52 0.09 21.20
N LEU A 86 -4.27 0.34 20.12
CA LEU A 86 -4.25 1.65 19.46
C LEU A 86 -4.83 2.73 20.39
N LEU A 87 -4.02 3.75 20.71
CA LEU A 87 -4.43 4.83 21.62
C LEU A 87 -5.17 5.96 20.92
N GLN A 88 -4.94 6.14 19.61
CA GLN A 88 -5.53 7.21 18.81
C GLN A 88 -5.90 6.68 17.43
N LYS A 89 -7.18 6.84 17.06
CA LYS A 89 -7.65 6.47 15.72
C LYS A 89 -6.94 7.26 14.64
N PHE A 90 -6.65 6.59 13.52
CA PHE A 90 -6.14 7.24 12.32
C PHE A 90 -7.18 8.19 11.74
N PRO A 91 -6.79 9.37 11.22
CA PRO A 91 -7.69 10.16 10.40
C PRO A 91 -7.94 9.46 9.06
N SER A 92 -9.09 9.72 8.42
CA SER A 92 -9.40 9.17 7.10
C SER A 92 -8.44 9.64 6.00
N SER A 93 -7.76 10.77 6.22
CA SER A 93 -6.74 11.35 5.34
C SER A 93 -5.31 10.91 5.66
N PHE A 94 -5.14 9.91 6.56
CA PHE A 94 -3.81 9.53 7.04
C PHE A 94 -2.85 9.20 5.90
N PHE A 95 -3.28 8.40 4.92
CA PHE A 95 -2.57 8.24 3.66
C PHE A 95 -3.20 9.12 2.60
N LYS A 96 -2.36 9.85 1.85
CA LYS A 96 -2.84 10.70 0.76
C LYS A 96 -1.77 10.94 -0.30
N PRO A 97 -2.18 11.37 -1.50
CA PRO A 97 -1.23 11.78 -2.53
C PRO A 97 -0.47 13.03 -2.12
N TYR A 98 0.80 13.09 -2.51
CA TYR A 98 1.65 14.27 -2.42
C TYR A 98 2.33 14.51 -3.77
N GLY A 99 2.47 15.78 -4.13
CA GLY A 99 3.22 16.18 -5.31
C GLY A 99 4.72 15.94 -5.15
N ILE A 100 5.31 15.28 -6.15
CA ILE A 100 6.75 15.20 -6.40
C ILE A 100 7.04 16.22 -7.50
N TYR A 101 7.61 17.35 -7.11
CA TYR A 101 7.87 18.48 -7.99
C TYR A 101 9.25 18.34 -8.63
N THR A 102 9.28 18.32 -9.97
CA THR A 102 10.48 18.55 -10.77
C THR A 102 10.39 19.96 -11.38
N PHE A 103 11.50 20.51 -11.87
CA PHE A 103 11.52 21.85 -12.47
C PHE A 103 10.49 22.04 -13.61
N ASP A 104 10.11 20.96 -14.31
CA ASP A 104 9.30 21.04 -15.53
C ASP A 104 7.89 20.43 -15.40
N TYR A 105 7.61 19.64 -14.35
CA TYR A 105 6.32 18.95 -14.16
C TYR A 105 6.11 18.46 -12.73
N GLU A 106 4.85 18.18 -12.39
CA GLU A 106 4.44 17.54 -11.14
C GLU A 106 3.95 16.11 -11.43
N VAL A 107 4.44 15.15 -10.65
CA VAL A 107 3.89 13.80 -10.58
C VAL A 107 3.47 13.50 -9.15
N SER A 108 2.50 12.60 -8.96
CA SER A 108 2.05 12.25 -7.63
C SER A 108 2.77 11.02 -7.11
N GLY A 109 3.16 11.07 -5.84
CA GLY A 109 3.44 9.90 -5.01
C GLY A 109 2.41 9.79 -3.89
N ILE A 110 2.47 8.70 -3.13
CA ILE A 110 1.73 8.54 -1.87
C ILE A 110 2.64 8.84 -0.68
N GLY A 111 2.07 9.54 0.29
CA GLY A 111 2.65 9.88 1.57
C GLY A 111 1.69 9.60 2.72
N HIS A 112 2.08 9.99 3.93
CA HIS A 112 1.22 9.92 5.10
C HIS A 112 1.33 11.18 5.97
N GLU A 113 0.28 11.45 6.74
CA GLU A 113 0.30 12.47 7.79
C GLU A 113 1.21 12.07 8.95
N THR A 114 1.60 13.05 9.76
CA THR A 114 2.37 12.81 10.98
C THR A 114 1.62 11.87 11.95
N PRO A 115 2.16 10.66 12.25
CA PRO A 115 1.51 9.74 13.17
C PRO A 115 1.31 10.34 14.55
N GLN A 116 0.16 10.10 15.16
CA GLN A 116 -0.20 10.55 16.49
C GLN A 116 -0.10 9.40 17.50
N ARG A 117 0.43 9.69 18.69
CA ARG A 117 0.59 8.70 19.78
C ARG A 117 1.37 7.47 19.30
N ASN A 118 0.78 6.29 19.35
CA ASN A 118 1.40 5.02 18.98
C ASN A 118 0.95 4.52 17.60
N GLN A 119 0.38 5.37 16.75
CA GLN A 119 -0.05 4.98 15.39
C GLN A 119 1.07 4.35 14.57
N ALA A 120 2.29 4.88 14.66
CA ALA A 120 3.43 4.36 13.91
C ALA A 120 3.72 2.88 14.16
N ASP A 121 3.41 2.36 15.37
CA ASP A 121 3.65 0.96 15.73
C ASP A 121 2.70 -0.02 15.02
N PHE A 122 1.58 0.48 14.50
CA PHE A 122 0.56 -0.33 13.84
C PHE A 122 0.64 -0.24 12.31
N ILE A 123 1.39 0.70 11.75
CA ILE A 123 1.42 0.85 10.29
C ILE A 123 2.14 -0.32 9.58
N PRO A 124 3.30 -0.82 10.06
CA PRO A 124 4.05 -1.83 9.33
C PRO A 124 3.34 -3.17 9.18
N GLY A 125 3.61 -3.87 8.09
CA GLY A 125 3.16 -5.27 7.88
C GLY A 125 1.72 -5.42 7.39
N HIS A 126 1.06 -4.32 7.02
CA HIS A 126 -0.27 -4.30 6.42
C HIS A 126 -0.24 -3.90 4.95
N CYS A 127 -1.26 -4.35 4.20
CA CYS A 127 -1.52 -3.85 2.86
C CYS A 127 -2.49 -2.67 2.93
N TYR A 128 -2.13 -1.55 2.33
CA TYR A 128 -2.99 -0.39 2.19
C TYR A 128 -3.45 -0.26 0.75
N GLU A 129 -4.75 -0.06 0.54
CA GLU A 129 -5.33 0.28 -0.76
C GLU A 129 -5.94 1.68 -0.68
N LEU A 130 -5.42 2.61 -1.47
CA LEU A 130 -5.90 3.99 -1.53
C LEU A 130 -6.64 4.23 -2.86
N PRO A 131 -7.97 4.47 -2.82
CA PRO A 131 -8.73 4.84 -4.01
C PRO A 131 -8.28 6.20 -4.55
N LEU A 132 -8.07 6.30 -5.86
CA LEU A 132 -7.79 7.54 -6.58
C LEU A 132 -9.10 8.01 -7.21
N VAL A 133 -9.68 9.07 -6.65
CA VAL A 133 -11.01 9.56 -7.05
C VAL A 133 -10.92 10.45 -8.28
N SER A 134 -9.89 11.29 -8.37
CA SER A 134 -9.58 12.08 -9.57
C SER A 134 -8.08 12.27 -9.76
N TYR A 135 -7.62 12.18 -11.00
CA TYR A 135 -6.20 12.29 -11.35
C TYR A 135 -5.98 12.71 -12.81
N GLN A 136 -4.79 13.27 -13.05
CA GLN A 136 -4.29 13.66 -14.35
C GLN A 136 -3.33 12.60 -14.89
N VAL A 137 -3.49 12.23 -16.16
CA VAL A 137 -2.51 11.39 -16.87
C VAL A 137 -1.61 12.29 -17.71
N LEU A 138 -0.31 12.04 -17.69
CA LEU A 138 0.66 12.79 -18.49
C LEU A 138 1.01 12.06 -19.79
N ASN A 139 1.25 12.83 -20.85
CA ASN A 139 1.87 12.37 -22.08
C ASN A 139 3.38 12.11 -21.89
N ALA A 140 4.01 11.52 -22.90
CA ALA A 140 5.46 11.32 -22.93
C ALA A 140 6.26 12.63 -22.89
N ASP A 141 5.65 13.76 -23.29
CA ASP A 141 6.20 15.11 -23.19
C ASP A 141 5.81 15.84 -21.89
N TYR A 142 5.22 15.11 -20.94
CA TYR A 142 4.77 15.61 -19.63
C TYR A 142 3.63 16.65 -19.69
N THR A 143 2.97 16.79 -20.84
CA THR A 143 1.72 17.56 -20.93
C THR A 143 0.53 16.76 -20.38
N VAL A 144 -0.49 17.44 -19.86
CA VAL A 144 -1.72 16.77 -19.39
C VAL A 144 -2.45 16.18 -20.59
N LEU A 145 -2.58 14.86 -20.61
CA LEU A 145 -3.32 14.13 -21.63
C LEU A 145 -4.82 14.17 -21.35
N ASN A 146 -5.22 13.85 -20.12
CA ASN A 146 -6.63 13.82 -19.72
C ASN A 146 -6.78 13.82 -18.19
N ASN A 147 -7.98 14.20 -17.75
CA ASN A 147 -8.44 14.01 -16.37
C ASN A 147 -9.32 12.77 -16.31
N PHE A 148 -9.11 11.93 -15.31
CA PHE A 148 -9.87 10.71 -15.08
C PHE A 148 -10.34 10.65 -13.63
N GLY A 149 -11.41 9.89 -13.37
CA GLY A 149 -11.88 9.68 -12.00
C GLY A 149 -13.05 8.70 -11.88
N GLY A 150 -13.15 8.04 -10.73
CA GLY A 150 -14.36 7.36 -10.28
C GLY A 150 -14.55 5.89 -10.67
N ASN A 151 -13.53 5.16 -11.13
CA ASN A 151 -13.67 3.70 -11.30
C ASN A 151 -13.32 2.94 -10.01
N PRO A 152 -14.02 1.83 -9.69
CA PRO A 152 -13.70 1.00 -8.53
C PRO A 152 -12.30 0.38 -8.55
N SER A 153 -11.70 0.20 -9.74
CA SER A 153 -10.34 -0.30 -9.92
C SER A 153 -9.27 0.79 -9.84
N ASP A 154 -9.68 2.06 -9.81
CA ASP A 154 -8.75 3.18 -9.77
C ASP A 154 -8.27 3.36 -8.32
N CYS A 155 -7.38 2.47 -7.89
CA CYS A 155 -6.71 2.52 -6.60
C CYS A 155 -5.22 2.24 -6.78
N ILE A 156 -4.45 2.59 -5.76
CA ILE A 156 -3.06 2.17 -5.61
C ILE A 156 -2.90 1.40 -4.30
N SER A 157 -2.13 0.34 -4.35
CA SER A 157 -1.88 -0.54 -3.22
C SER A 157 -0.42 -0.52 -2.82
N PHE A 158 -0.13 -0.54 -1.52
CA PHE A 158 1.24 -0.49 -1.01
C PHE A 158 1.37 -1.12 0.37
N SER A 159 2.60 -1.45 0.75
CA SER A 159 2.98 -1.92 2.09
C SER A 159 4.13 -1.11 2.63
N LEU A 160 4.15 -0.96 3.96
CA LEU A 160 5.18 -0.26 4.74
C LEU A 160 5.81 -1.23 5.75
#